data_AF-A0A6B2SWX5-F1
#
_entry.id   AF-A0A6B2SWX5-F1
#
_cell.length_a   1.000
_cell.length_b   1.000
_cell.length_c   1.000
_cell.angle_alpha   90.00
_cell.angle_beta   90.00
_cell.angle_gamma   90.00
#
_symmetry.space_group_name_H-M   'P 1'
#
loop_
_entity.id
_entity.type
_entity.pdbx_description
1 polymer ?
#
loop_
_entity_poly.entity_id
_entity_poly.type
_entity_poly.pdbx_seq_one_letter_code
_entity_poly.pdbx_strand_id
1 'polypeptide(L)'
;LRDSGSRRRRRSGDLVEAAERFRQAALERQCAPVLRLDAARSWGEVRAELGDWDGALEGYVVAVDLLHSVAPRHLVRDDQEFLLSRTVGLGAAAAACAVRCGRPGLAVGLLEQARGVILSHAFDADSDLTRLRESAPDLADRFEELRQALDTATDGQGFLTEEPPAPTYSPSPADSLNPTASPSPTNSPVDARADVRQRLAAEWRDLTARIRAEHPELGLLRPVREWDEDELRATAEAGPVVLVNVSPYGSDALIVTEHSIDAVPLPGLDPRTTATHRQAFQDALIRIGTPGTSRKQSQRAQQDVRETLAWLWQAVTGPVLDRLPAADRVWWSPGGLLGPLPLHAAAPADG
;
A
#
# COMPACT_ATOMS: atom_id res chain seq x y z
N LEU A 1 -12.13 -40.47 8.52
CA LEU A 1 -11.67 -40.09 7.14
C LEU A 1 -12.77 -39.52 6.24
N ARG A 2 -14.07 -39.86 6.41
CA ARG A 2 -15.16 -39.27 5.59
C ARG A 2 -15.64 -37.86 6.02
N ASP A 3 -15.36 -37.43 7.26
CA ASP A 3 -15.83 -36.14 7.81
C ASP A 3 -14.89 -34.94 7.50
N SER A 4 -13.63 -35.20 7.18
CA SER A 4 -12.67 -34.15 6.80
C SER A 4 -12.90 -33.63 5.38
N GLY A 5 -13.38 -34.48 4.45
CA GLY A 5 -13.70 -34.10 3.08
C GLY A 5 -14.98 -33.26 2.96
N SER A 6 -16.01 -33.55 3.77
CA SER A 6 -17.25 -32.77 3.80
C SER A 6 -17.03 -31.38 4.43
N ARG A 7 -16.25 -31.29 5.51
CA ARG A 7 -15.87 -30.01 6.14
C ARG A 7 -14.99 -29.16 5.24
N ARG A 8 -14.05 -29.75 4.51
CA ARG A 8 -13.20 -29.01 3.55
C ARG A 8 -14.00 -28.48 2.37
N ARG A 9 -14.96 -29.25 1.85
CA ARG A 9 -15.88 -28.79 0.79
C ARG A 9 -16.84 -27.70 1.27
N ARG A 10 -17.39 -27.81 2.48
CA ARG A 10 -18.24 -26.76 3.08
C ARG A 10 -17.45 -25.47 3.30
N ARG A 11 -16.28 -25.55 3.93
CA ARG A 11 -15.37 -24.40 4.11
C ARG A 11 -15.01 -23.72 2.77
N SER A 12 -14.74 -24.50 1.72
CA SER A 12 -14.47 -23.94 0.40
C SER A 12 -15.71 -23.26 -0.22
N GLY A 13 -16.91 -23.80 -0.02
CA GLY A 13 -18.15 -23.17 -0.47
C GLY A 13 -18.44 -21.85 0.26
N ASP A 14 -18.25 -21.84 1.59
CA ASP A 14 -18.43 -20.65 2.43
C ASP A 14 -17.44 -19.54 2.02
N LEU A 15 -16.19 -19.89 1.70
CA LEU A 15 -15.19 -18.94 1.21
C LEU A 15 -15.55 -18.39 -0.18
N VAL A 16 -16.08 -19.20 -1.10
CA VAL A 16 -16.52 -18.72 -2.41
C VAL A 16 -17.68 -17.72 -2.26
N GLU A 17 -18.65 -18.03 -1.40
CA GLU A 17 -19.74 -17.09 -1.12
C GLU A 17 -19.22 -15.80 -0.47
N ALA A 18 -18.33 -15.90 0.52
CA ALA A 18 -17.71 -14.74 1.15
C ALA A 18 -16.97 -13.85 0.15
N ALA A 19 -16.18 -14.45 -0.75
CA ALA A 19 -15.47 -13.71 -1.79
C ALA A 19 -16.43 -12.94 -2.71
N GLU A 20 -17.58 -13.51 -3.05
CA GLU A 20 -18.58 -12.84 -3.87
C GLU A 20 -19.24 -11.68 -3.13
N ARG A 21 -19.56 -11.84 -1.83
CA ARG A 21 -20.08 -10.72 -1.02
C ARG A 21 -19.07 -9.58 -0.89
N PHE A 22 -17.80 -9.90 -0.68
CA PHE A 22 -16.73 -8.91 -0.64
C PHE A 22 -16.54 -8.20 -1.99
N ARG A 23 -16.59 -8.93 -3.11
CA ARG A 23 -16.57 -8.35 -4.46
C ARG A 23 -17.71 -7.36 -4.65
N GLN A 24 -18.94 -7.72 -4.29
CA GLN A 24 -20.10 -6.84 -4.40
C GLN A 24 -19.91 -5.56 -3.58
N ALA A 25 -19.48 -5.69 -2.32
CA ALA A 25 -19.22 -4.54 -1.45
C ALA A 25 -18.08 -3.65 -1.98
N ALA A 26 -17.01 -4.22 -2.53
CA ALA A 26 -15.89 -3.47 -3.12
C ALA A 26 -16.32 -2.62 -4.32
N LEU A 27 -17.24 -3.15 -5.13
CA LEU A 27 -17.71 -2.52 -6.36
C LEU A 27 -18.91 -1.58 -6.16
N GLU A 28 -19.54 -1.60 -4.98
CA GLU A 28 -20.66 -0.73 -4.65
C GLU A 28 -20.21 0.74 -4.54
N ARG A 29 -20.51 1.53 -5.56
CA ARG A 29 -20.02 2.91 -5.70
C ARG A 29 -20.58 3.86 -4.64
N GLN A 30 -21.71 3.49 -4.01
CA GLN A 30 -22.36 4.29 -2.97
C GLN A 30 -21.72 4.09 -1.58
N CYS A 31 -20.89 3.06 -1.41
CA CYS A 31 -20.22 2.79 -0.14
C CYS A 31 -18.96 3.66 0.05
N ALA A 32 -18.62 3.96 1.30
CA ALA A 32 -17.44 4.73 1.65
C ALA A 32 -16.15 4.06 1.08
N PRO A 33 -15.22 4.82 0.48
CA PRO A 33 -14.01 4.27 -0.15
C PRO A 33 -13.18 3.36 0.76
N VAL A 34 -13.13 3.66 2.07
CA VAL A 34 -12.41 2.85 3.06
C VAL A 34 -13.02 1.45 3.21
N LEU A 35 -14.36 1.35 3.29
CA LEU A 35 -15.06 0.07 3.40
C LEU A 35 -14.93 -0.75 2.11
N ARG A 36 -14.94 -0.06 0.96
CA ARG A 36 -14.71 -0.69 -0.34
C ARG A 36 -13.28 -1.23 -0.48
N LEU A 37 -12.29 -0.51 0.03
CA LEU A 37 -10.89 -0.95 0.05
C LEU A 37 -10.74 -2.21 0.91
N ASP A 38 -11.38 -2.25 2.08
CA ASP A 38 -11.35 -3.41 2.98
C ASP A 38 -12.04 -4.63 2.37
N ALA A 39 -13.18 -4.40 1.74
CA ALA A 39 -13.89 -5.43 1.00
C ALA A 39 -13.04 -5.93 -0.18
N ALA A 40 -12.39 -5.04 -0.93
CA ALA A 40 -11.52 -5.42 -2.04
C ALA A 40 -10.30 -6.23 -1.58
N ARG A 41 -9.68 -5.82 -0.48
CA ARG A 41 -8.61 -6.57 0.18
C ARG A 41 -9.10 -7.95 0.62
N SER A 42 -10.22 -8.02 1.33
CA SER A 42 -10.78 -9.30 1.81
C SER A 42 -11.18 -10.23 0.66
N TRP A 43 -11.72 -9.67 -0.44
CA TRP A 43 -11.98 -10.41 -1.67
C TRP A 43 -10.69 -11.02 -2.23
N GLY A 44 -9.62 -10.23 -2.34
CA GLY A 44 -8.30 -10.69 -2.77
C GLY A 44 -7.74 -11.80 -1.88
N GLU A 45 -7.79 -11.61 -0.56
CA GLU A 45 -7.29 -12.56 0.44
C GLU A 45 -8.01 -13.92 0.36
N VAL A 46 -9.34 -13.91 0.30
CA VAL A 46 -10.15 -15.14 0.23
C VAL A 46 -9.94 -15.88 -1.08
N ARG A 47 -9.85 -15.16 -2.21
CA ARG A 47 -9.55 -15.77 -3.53
C ARG A 47 -8.15 -16.40 -3.55
N ALA A 48 -7.17 -15.74 -2.93
CA ALA A 48 -5.83 -16.31 -2.76
C ALA A 48 -5.84 -17.57 -1.87
N GLU A 49 -6.62 -17.62 -0.78
CA GLU A 49 -6.79 -18.83 0.04
C GLU A 49 -7.40 -19.99 -0.77
N LEU A 50 -8.30 -19.68 -1.70
CA LEU A 50 -8.90 -20.66 -2.62
C LEU A 50 -7.95 -21.09 -3.75
N GLY A 51 -6.80 -20.44 -3.91
CA GLY A 51 -5.86 -20.67 -5.02
C GLY A 51 -6.32 -20.07 -6.36
N ASP A 52 -7.34 -19.22 -6.35
CA ASP A 52 -7.85 -18.49 -7.50
C ASP A 52 -7.06 -17.17 -7.65
N TRP A 53 -5.89 -17.27 -8.29
CA TRP A 53 -4.96 -16.14 -8.40
C TRP A 53 -5.48 -15.01 -9.30
N ASP A 54 -6.24 -15.34 -10.36
CA ASP A 54 -6.86 -14.33 -11.22
C ASP A 54 -7.92 -13.54 -10.44
N GLY A 55 -8.81 -14.22 -9.70
CA GLY A 55 -9.78 -13.56 -8.83
C GLY A 55 -9.12 -12.78 -7.68
N ALA A 56 -7.99 -13.27 -7.16
CA ALA A 56 -7.22 -12.56 -6.13
C ALA A 56 -6.60 -11.27 -6.69
N LEU A 57 -6.01 -11.35 -7.88
CA LEU A 57 -5.44 -10.21 -8.59
C LEU A 57 -6.51 -9.15 -8.87
N GLU A 58 -7.70 -9.53 -9.34
CA GLU A 58 -8.81 -8.58 -9.54
C GLU A 58 -9.14 -7.80 -8.25
N GLY A 59 -9.28 -8.50 -7.11
CA GLY A 59 -9.56 -7.86 -5.83
C GLY A 59 -8.46 -6.91 -5.39
N TYR A 60 -7.19 -7.31 -5.52
CA TYR A 60 -6.06 -6.47 -5.15
C TYR A 60 -5.86 -5.27 -6.08
N VAL A 61 -6.12 -5.41 -7.38
CA VAL A 61 -6.12 -4.27 -8.31
C VAL A 61 -7.15 -3.23 -7.87
N VAL A 62 -8.38 -3.65 -7.56
CA VAL A 62 -9.41 -2.73 -7.05
C VAL A 62 -8.96 -2.07 -5.75
N ALA A 63 -8.35 -2.83 -4.83
CA ALA A 63 -7.86 -2.28 -3.57
C ALA A 63 -6.75 -1.23 -3.78
N VAL A 64 -5.79 -1.49 -4.67
CA VAL A 64 -4.70 -0.57 -5.03
C VAL A 64 -5.24 0.69 -5.74
N ASP A 65 -6.25 0.55 -6.59
CA ASP A 65 -6.91 1.69 -7.23
C ASP A 65 -7.64 2.58 -6.19
N LEU A 66 -8.22 1.98 -5.16
CA LEU A 66 -8.91 2.70 -4.08
C LEU A 66 -7.96 3.42 -3.11
N LEU A 67 -6.67 3.09 -3.07
CA LEU A 67 -5.70 3.71 -2.13
C LEU A 67 -5.71 5.24 -2.20
N HIS A 68 -5.75 5.81 -3.41
CA HIS A 68 -5.78 7.26 -3.63
C HIS A 68 -7.02 7.93 -3.02
N SER A 69 -8.11 7.19 -2.81
CA SER A 69 -9.35 7.71 -2.20
C SER A 69 -9.34 7.62 -0.67
N VAL A 70 -8.49 6.75 -0.11
CA VAL A 70 -8.49 6.38 1.32
C VAL A 70 -7.30 6.98 2.08
N ALA A 71 -6.22 7.34 1.39
CA ALA A 71 -5.04 8.00 1.97
C ALA A 71 -4.90 9.46 1.50
N PRO A 72 -5.60 10.43 2.14
CA PRO A 72 -5.36 11.85 1.90
C PRO A 72 -4.06 12.30 2.59
N ARG A 73 -3.43 13.34 2.05
CA ARG A 73 -2.04 13.70 2.35
C ARG A 73 -1.79 14.20 3.78
N HIS A 74 -2.84 14.68 4.44
CA HIS A 74 -2.77 15.23 5.79
C HIS A 74 -3.87 14.62 6.68
N LEU A 75 -3.55 13.48 7.27
CA LEU A 75 -4.27 12.97 8.45
C LEU A 75 -3.51 13.39 9.72
N VAL A 76 -4.19 13.54 10.84
CA VAL A 76 -3.52 13.68 12.15
C VAL A 76 -2.69 12.41 12.41
N ARG A 77 -1.51 12.56 13.02
CA ARG A 77 -0.45 11.53 13.15
C ARG A 77 -0.94 10.16 13.64
N ASP A 78 -1.96 10.12 14.49
CA ASP A 78 -2.51 8.87 15.04
C ASP A 78 -3.51 8.17 14.08
N ASP A 79 -4.30 8.93 13.31
CA ASP A 79 -5.19 8.37 12.26
C ASP A 79 -4.39 7.95 11.01
N GLN A 80 -3.24 8.60 10.76
CA GLN A 80 -2.26 8.16 9.77
C GLN A 80 -1.75 6.76 10.09
N GLU A 81 -1.34 6.49 11.34
CA GLU A 81 -0.83 5.17 11.72
C GLU A 81 -1.90 4.08 11.57
N PHE A 82 -3.15 4.37 11.95
CA PHE A 82 -4.27 3.43 11.77
C PHE A 82 -4.55 3.16 10.29
N LEU A 83 -4.70 4.17 9.43
CA LEU A 83 -5.00 3.98 8.01
C LEU A 83 -3.80 3.41 7.22
N LEU A 84 -2.57 3.83 7.54
CA LEU A 84 -1.35 3.25 6.95
C LEU A 84 -1.21 1.78 7.32
N SER A 85 -1.58 1.36 8.53
CA SER A 85 -1.58 -0.06 8.92
C SER A 85 -2.43 -0.94 8.00
N ARG A 86 -3.52 -0.39 7.44
CA ARG A 86 -4.46 -1.11 6.57
C ARG A 86 -3.97 -1.23 5.13
N THR A 87 -3.09 -0.32 4.72
CA THR A 87 -2.50 -0.28 3.37
C THR A 87 -1.13 -0.96 3.31
N VAL A 88 -0.48 -1.19 4.47
CA VAL A 88 0.76 -1.96 4.56
C VAL A 88 0.59 -3.33 3.90
N GLY A 89 1.52 -3.65 3.00
CA GLY A 89 1.60 -4.93 2.31
C GLY A 89 0.64 -5.09 1.12
N LEU A 90 -0.26 -4.13 0.87
CA LEU A 90 -1.24 -4.25 -0.21
C LEU A 90 -0.58 -4.32 -1.60
N GLY A 91 0.37 -3.41 -1.87
CA GLY A 91 1.14 -3.44 -3.13
C GLY A 91 1.95 -4.71 -3.31
N ALA A 92 2.54 -5.24 -2.23
CA ALA A 92 3.31 -6.48 -2.27
C ALA A 92 2.41 -7.71 -2.52
N ALA A 93 1.22 -7.74 -1.93
CA ALA A 93 0.22 -8.78 -2.18
C ALA A 93 -0.29 -8.74 -3.64
N ALA A 94 -0.59 -7.53 -4.14
CA ALA A 94 -1.04 -7.31 -5.51
C ALA A 94 0.03 -7.77 -6.53
N ALA A 95 1.29 -7.39 -6.32
CA ALA A 95 2.39 -7.82 -7.17
C ALA A 95 2.64 -9.33 -7.13
N ALA A 96 2.60 -9.95 -5.94
CA ALA A 96 2.72 -11.40 -5.84
C ALA A 96 1.62 -12.13 -6.63
N CYS A 97 0.38 -11.63 -6.59
CA CYS A 97 -0.71 -12.20 -7.41
C CYS A 97 -0.46 -11.99 -8.90
N ALA A 98 0.00 -10.81 -9.31
CA ALA A 98 0.33 -10.52 -10.72
C ALA A 98 1.46 -11.42 -11.25
N VAL A 99 2.52 -11.65 -10.45
CA VAL A 99 3.59 -12.60 -10.78
C VAL A 99 3.05 -14.02 -10.94
N ARG A 100 2.18 -14.47 -10.03
CA ARG A 100 1.53 -15.80 -10.13
C ARG A 100 0.64 -15.96 -11.36
N CYS A 101 0.05 -14.88 -11.86
CA CYS A 101 -0.67 -14.84 -13.13
C CYS A 101 0.25 -14.66 -14.36
N GLY A 102 1.58 -14.64 -14.19
CA GLY A 102 2.53 -14.48 -15.28
C GLY A 102 2.59 -13.06 -15.86
N ARG A 103 2.29 -12.03 -15.05
CA ARG A 103 2.22 -10.62 -15.47
C ARG A 103 3.22 -9.74 -14.69
N PRO A 104 4.54 -9.89 -14.90
CA PRO A 104 5.56 -9.17 -14.14
C PRO A 104 5.55 -7.65 -14.39
N GLY A 105 5.25 -7.17 -15.61
CA GLY A 105 5.07 -5.73 -15.88
C GLY A 105 3.94 -5.10 -15.06
N LEU A 106 2.79 -5.80 -14.97
CA LEU A 106 1.68 -5.38 -14.11
C LEU A 106 2.08 -5.39 -12.63
N ALA A 107 2.91 -6.34 -12.19
CA ALA A 107 3.41 -6.40 -10.82
C ALA A 107 4.25 -5.15 -10.46
N VAL A 108 5.12 -4.70 -11.37
CA VAL A 108 5.88 -3.44 -11.23
C VAL A 108 4.91 -2.28 -11.08
N GLY A 109 3.94 -2.17 -12.01
CA GLY A 109 2.94 -1.11 -11.99
C GLY A 109 2.11 -1.05 -10.70
N LEU A 110 1.70 -2.21 -10.17
CA LEU A 110 0.94 -2.30 -8.91
C LEU A 110 1.78 -1.93 -7.68
N LEU A 111 3.05 -2.33 -7.63
CA LEU A 111 3.97 -1.93 -6.55
C LEU A 111 4.20 -0.43 -6.57
N GLU A 112 4.52 0.13 -7.74
CA GLU A 112 4.81 1.55 -7.87
C GLU A 112 3.56 2.42 -7.73
N GLN A 113 2.38 1.95 -8.11
CA GLN A 113 1.13 2.64 -7.78
C GLN A 113 0.88 2.67 -6.28
N ALA A 114 1.01 1.52 -5.59
CA ALA A 114 0.81 1.46 -4.15
C ALA A 114 1.86 2.30 -3.38
N ARG A 115 3.10 2.35 -3.88
CA ARG A 115 4.18 3.19 -3.33
C ARG A 115 4.01 4.65 -3.67
N GLY A 116 3.62 4.99 -4.89
CA GLY A 116 3.43 6.35 -5.37
C GLY A 116 2.36 7.08 -4.57
N VAL A 117 1.30 6.38 -4.14
CA VAL A 117 0.35 6.92 -3.15
C VAL A 117 1.10 7.33 -1.87
N ILE A 118 1.86 6.41 -1.27
CA ILE A 118 2.59 6.60 0.00
C ILE A 118 3.72 7.64 -0.12
N LEU A 119 4.45 7.65 -1.24
CA LEU A 119 5.62 8.50 -1.51
C LEU A 119 5.21 9.90 -1.94
N SER A 120 4.03 10.04 -2.56
CA SER A 120 3.43 11.35 -2.82
C SER A 120 2.98 12.07 -1.54
N HIS A 121 3.01 11.42 -0.37
CA HIS A 121 2.95 12.08 0.95
C HIS A 121 4.31 12.66 1.40
N ALA A 122 5.42 12.21 0.82
CA ALA A 122 6.78 12.53 1.25
C ALA A 122 7.53 13.49 0.29
N PHE A 123 7.06 13.64 -0.96
CA PHE A 123 7.62 14.56 -1.93
C PHE A 123 6.57 15.55 -2.45
N ASP A 124 6.94 16.83 -2.46
CA ASP A 124 6.24 17.86 -3.21
C ASP A 124 6.49 17.63 -4.70
N ALA A 125 5.41 17.65 -5.48
CA ALA A 125 5.40 17.50 -6.93
C ALA A 125 5.89 18.79 -7.63
N ASP A 126 7.07 19.27 -7.24
CA ASP A 126 7.56 20.61 -7.57
C ASP A 126 8.01 20.75 -9.04
N SER A 127 8.42 19.69 -9.74
CA SER A 127 8.82 19.80 -11.15
C SER A 127 7.65 19.92 -12.12
N ASP A 128 6.50 19.35 -11.75
CA ASP A 128 5.43 19.04 -12.71
C ASP A 128 4.20 19.89 -12.53
N LEU A 129 3.92 20.28 -11.29
CA LEU A 129 3.05 21.42 -11.05
C LEU A 129 3.67 22.69 -11.66
N THR A 130 5.00 22.79 -11.73
CA THR A 130 5.67 23.89 -12.42
C THR A 130 5.39 23.85 -13.93
N ARG A 131 5.54 22.69 -14.58
CA ARG A 131 5.21 22.53 -16.01
C ARG A 131 3.71 22.68 -16.31
N LEU A 132 2.84 22.21 -15.41
CA LEU A 132 1.39 22.41 -15.53
C LEU A 132 1.03 23.88 -15.33
N ARG A 133 1.65 24.58 -14.38
CA ARG A 133 1.47 26.04 -14.23
C ARG A 133 1.96 26.82 -15.44
N GLU A 134 3.03 26.36 -16.12
CA GLU A 134 3.52 26.97 -17.35
C GLU A 134 2.58 26.76 -18.55
N SER A 135 1.94 25.60 -18.66
CA SER A 135 1.11 25.21 -19.81
C SER A 135 -0.39 25.48 -19.63
N ALA A 136 -0.91 25.31 -18.42
CA ALA A 136 -2.31 25.51 -18.05
C ALA A 136 -2.45 26.00 -16.59
N PRO A 137 -2.22 27.30 -16.34
CA PRO A 137 -2.31 27.91 -15.01
C PRO A 137 -3.63 27.62 -14.29
N ASP A 138 -4.76 27.75 -15.00
CA ASP A 138 -6.10 27.53 -14.42
C ASP A 138 -6.31 26.09 -13.92
N LEU A 139 -5.71 25.09 -14.61
CA LEU A 139 -5.78 23.70 -14.19
C LEU A 139 -4.87 23.43 -13.00
N ALA A 140 -3.69 24.08 -12.95
CA ALA A 140 -2.79 23.99 -11.80
C ALA A 140 -3.41 24.63 -10.55
N ASP A 141 -4.04 25.80 -10.69
CA ASP A 141 -4.73 26.47 -9.59
C ASP A 141 -5.89 25.60 -9.09
N ARG A 142 -6.71 25.06 -10.00
CA ARG A 142 -7.80 24.16 -9.63
C ARG A 142 -7.30 22.86 -8.98
N PHE A 143 -6.16 22.34 -9.42
CA PHE A 143 -5.52 21.17 -8.85
C PHE A 143 -5.08 21.43 -7.41
N GLU A 144 -4.51 22.61 -7.14
CA GLU A 144 -4.07 22.99 -5.81
C GLU A 144 -5.23 23.35 -4.88
N GLU A 145 -6.28 24.00 -5.39
CA GLU A 145 -7.53 24.23 -4.66
C GLU A 145 -8.18 22.92 -4.21
N LEU A 146 -8.33 21.96 -5.13
CA LEU A 146 -8.91 20.65 -4.80
C LEU A 146 -8.02 19.86 -3.86
N ARG A 147 -6.70 19.97 -4.01
CA ARG A 147 -5.72 19.39 -3.07
C ARG A 147 -5.96 19.95 -1.66
N GLN A 148 -5.96 21.27 -1.51
CA GLN A 148 -6.16 21.94 -0.22
C GLN A 148 -7.55 21.65 0.40
N ALA A 149 -8.60 21.56 -0.43
CA ALA A 149 -9.94 21.21 0.03
C ALA A 149 -10.04 19.75 0.52
N LEU A 150 -9.40 18.81 -0.18
CA LEU A 150 -9.28 17.41 0.25
C LEU A 150 -8.50 17.29 1.57
N ASP A 151 -7.43 18.07 1.70
CA ASP A 151 -6.60 18.12 2.91
C ASP A 151 -7.43 18.63 4.11
N THR A 152 -8.13 19.76 3.95
CA THR A 152 -8.99 20.36 4.99
C THR A 152 -10.15 19.44 5.38
N ALA A 153 -10.77 18.75 4.41
CA ALA A 153 -11.86 17.80 4.68
C ALA A 153 -11.37 16.56 5.45
N THR A 154 -10.06 16.30 5.46
CA THR A 154 -9.43 15.17 6.14
C THR A 154 -8.99 15.52 7.56
N ASP A 155 -8.43 16.70 7.79
CA ASP A 155 -8.00 17.19 9.12
C ASP A 155 -9.15 17.28 10.15
N GLY A 156 -10.39 17.42 9.69
CA GLY A 156 -11.59 17.50 10.54
C GLY A 156 -11.99 16.21 11.29
N GLN A 157 -11.21 15.12 11.18
CA GLN A 157 -11.43 13.87 11.93
C GLN A 157 -10.87 13.91 13.38
N GLY A 158 -9.93 14.80 13.69
CA GLY A 158 -9.14 14.75 14.94
C GLY A 158 -9.76 15.35 16.22
N PHE A 159 -11.07 15.58 16.32
CA PHE A 159 -11.67 16.29 17.49
C PHE A 159 -12.83 15.60 18.20
N LEU A 160 -13.04 14.29 18.02
CA LEU A 160 -14.13 13.56 18.71
C LEU A 160 -13.61 12.44 19.62
N THR A 161 -12.74 12.76 20.58
CA THR A 161 -12.50 11.94 21.78
C THR A 161 -12.53 12.75 23.07
N GLU A 162 -13.42 13.74 23.16
CA GLU A 162 -13.95 14.16 24.45
C GLU A 162 -15.41 13.73 24.50
N GLU A 163 -15.66 12.55 25.09
CA GLU A 163 -16.96 12.31 25.72
C GLU A 163 -17.19 13.49 26.69
N PRO A 164 -18.28 14.28 26.53
CA PRO A 164 -18.64 15.21 27.58
C PRO A 164 -18.86 14.40 28.86
N PRO A 165 -18.40 14.86 30.04
CA PRO A 165 -18.59 14.12 31.28
C PRO A 165 -20.08 13.82 31.43
N ALA A 166 -20.39 12.53 31.62
CA ALA A 166 -21.74 12.02 31.73
C ALA A 166 -22.56 12.91 32.69
N PRO A 167 -23.76 13.37 32.29
CA PRO A 167 -24.58 14.17 33.18
C PRO A 167 -24.92 13.32 34.41
N THR A 168 -24.61 13.87 35.59
CA THR A 168 -24.89 13.26 36.88
C THR A 168 -26.39 13.02 36.99
N TYR A 169 -26.80 11.76 36.78
CA TYR A 169 -28.20 11.36 36.86
C TYR A 169 -28.62 11.32 38.33
N SER A 170 -29.31 12.38 38.77
CA SER A 170 -30.04 12.37 40.03
C SER A 170 -31.48 11.94 39.73
N PRO A 171 -32.01 10.85 40.31
CA PRO A 171 -33.37 10.42 40.01
C PRO A 171 -34.36 11.27 40.80
N SER A 172 -35.24 11.98 40.09
CA SER A 172 -36.52 12.45 40.67
C SER A 172 -37.67 11.96 39.79
N PRO A 173 -38.77 11.46 40.38
CA PRO A 173 -39.82 10.77 39.65
C PRO A 173 -40.90 11.72 39.13
N ALA A 174 -41.61 11.22 38.10
CA ALA A 174 -42.80 11.78 37.43
C ALA A 174 -42.53 12.85 36.36
N ASP A 175 -42.65 12.48 35.08
CA ASP A 175 -43.90 12.76 34.36
C ASP A 175 -44.03 11.98 33.03
N SER A 176 -45.16 11.26 32.96
CA SER A 176 -46.01 10.84 31.85
C SER A 176 -45.55 10.92 30.38
N LEU A 177 -45.58 9.75 29.74
CA LEU A 177 -46.28 9.39 28.48
C LEU A 177 -46.32 10.43 27.35
N ASN A 178 -45.60 10.15 26.25
CA ASN A 178 -46.08 10.49 24.91
C ASN A 178 -45.52 9.54 23.84
N PRO A 179 -46.34 8.69 23.17
CA PRO A 179 -45.90 7.85 22.07
C PRO A 179 -46.43 8.39 20.73
N THR A 180 -45.81 9.43 20.18
CA THR A 180 -45.92 9.76 18.74
C THR A 180 -44.76 10.67 18.32
N ALA A 181 -43.66 10.06 17.86
CA ALA A 181 -42.69 10.75 17.02
C ALA A 181 -42.13 9.74 16.03
N SER A 182 -42.53 9.86 14.76
CA SER A 182 -41.88 9.19 13.64
C SER A 182 -40.41 9.64 13.56
N PRO A 183 -39.47 8.75 13.20
CA PRO A 183 -38.07 9.15 13.03
C PRO A 183 -37.95 9.98 11.74
N SER A 184 -37.64 11.27 11.88
CA SER A 184 -37.15 12.09 10.77
C SER A 184 -35.73 11.65 10.40
N PRO A 185 -35.33 11.69 9.12
CA PRO A 185 -33.98 11.35 8.70
C PRO A 185 -33.06 12.53 9.01
N THR A 186 -32.53 12.58 10.22
CA THR A 186 -31.50 13.56 10.57
C THR A 186 -30.16 13.02 10.03
N ASN A 187 -29.72 13.52 8.87
CA ASN A 187 -28.39 13.21 8.35
C ASN A 187 -27.36 13.54 9.43
N SER A 188 -26.64 12.53 9.90
CA SER A 188 -25.60 12.72 10.90
C SER A 188 -24.52 13.66 10.34
N PRO A 189 -23.89 14.52 11.15
CA PRO A 189 -22.74 15.32 10.73
C PRO A 189 -21.62 14.47 10.10
N VAL A 190 -21.56 13.19 10.45
CA VAL A 190 -20.64 12.19 9.88
C VAL A 190 -21.01 11.85 8.43
N ASP A 191 -22.29 11.68 8.12
CA ASP A 191 -22.78 11.34 6.77
C ASP A 191 -22.57 12.52 5.80
N ALA A 192 -22.90 13.74 6.23
CA ALA A 192 -22.72 14.94 5.41
C ALA A 192 -21.24 15.22 5.07
N ARG A 193 -20.31 14.87 5.97
CA ARG A 193 -18.85 15.01 5.74
C ARG A 193 -18.30 13.91 4.83
N ALA A 194 -18.80 12.68 4.97
CA ALA A 194 -18.48 11.59 4.04
C ALA A 194 -18.93 11.91 2.62
N ASP A 195 -20.12 12.51 2.46
CA ASP A 195 -20.65 12.98 1.17
C ASP A 195 -19.78 14.07 0.53
N VAL A 196 -19.31 15.03 1.33
CA VAL A 196 -18.39 16.08 0.87
C VAL A 196 -17.07 15.47 0.39
N ARG A 197 -16.50 14.52 1.15
CA ARG A 197 -15.26 13.84 0.77
C ARG A 197 -15.42 13.02 -0.52
N GLN A 198 -16.54 12.31 -0.67
CA GLN A 198 -16.83 11.54 -1.89
C GLN A 198 -16.95 12.44 -3.11
N ARG A 199 -17.55 13.63 -2.95
CA ARG A 199 -17.66 14.63 -4.02
C ARG A 199 -16.30 15.19 -4.41
N LEU A 200 -15.48 15.61 -3.44
CA LEU A 200 -14.13 16.12 -3.69
C LEU A 200 -13.24 15.05 -4.36
N ALA A 201 -13.35 13.79 -3.96
CA ALA A 201 -12.63 12.68 -4.60
C ALA A 201 -13.11 12.42 -6.04
N ALA A 202 -14.39 12.66 -6.34
CA ALA A 202 -14.90 12.60 -7.71
C ALA A 202 -14.37 13.75 -8.56
N GLU A 203 -14.43 14.98 -8.05
CA GLU A 203 -13.88 16.16 -8.71
C GLU A 203 -12.38 16.03 -8.97
N TRP A 204 -11.62 15.46 -8.03
CA TRP A 204 -10.20 15.16 -8.20
C TRP A 204 -9.94 14.17 -9.33
N ARG A 205 -10.72 13.07 -9.40
CA ARG A 205 -10.60 12.09 -10.49
C ARG A 205 -10.90 12.73 -11.84
N ASP A 206 -11.96 13.53 -11.91
CA ASP A 206 -12.39 14.18 -13.15
C ASP A 206 -11.36 15.22 -13.60
N LEU A 207 -10.83 16.04 -12.68
CA LEU A 207 -9.77 17.00 -12.98
C LEU A 207 -8.48 16.29 -13.44
N THR A 208 -8.05 15.25 -12.74
CA THR A 208 -6.83 14.51 -13.12
C THR A 208 -7.00 13.84 -14.48
N ALA A 209 -8.19 13.28 -14.76
CA ALA A 209 -8.51 12.72 -16.08
C ALA A 209 -8.51 13.80 -17.18
N ARG A 210 -9.04 14.99 -16.88
CA ARG A 210 -9.04 16.13 -17.79
C ARG A 210 -7.62 16.62 -18.09
N ILE A 211 -6.77 16.81 -17.07
CA ILE A 211 -5.37 17.21 -17.28
C ILE A 211 -4.66 16.16 -18.14
N ARG A 212 -4.87 14.86 -17.90
CA ARG A 212 -4.28 13.78 -18.74
C ARG A 212 -4.76 13.83 -20.20
N ALA A 213 -6.01 14.20 -20.44
CA ALA A 213 -6.58 14.27 -21.79
C ALA A 213 -6.13 15.53 -22.55
N GLU A 214 -6.04 16.67 -21.86
CA GLU A 214 -5.67 17.96 -22.45
C GLU A 214 -4.14 18.15 -22.55
N HIS A 215 -3.38 17.50 -21.67
CA HIS A 215 -1.92 17.59 -21.56
C HIS A 215 -1.22 16.22 -21.53
N PRO A 216 -1.36 15.39 -22.58
CA PRO A 216 -0.74 14.06 -22.63
C PRO A 216 0.80 14.13 -22.58
N GLU A 217 1.41 15.24 -22.99
CA GLU A 217 2.85 15.51 -22.94
C GLU A 217 3.42 15.57 -21.53
N LEU A 218 2.59 15.86 -20.53
CA LEU A 218 3.06 16.01 -19.16
C LEU A 218 3.40 14.65 -18.53
N GLY A 219 2.81 13.53 -18.98
CA GLY A 219 3.15 12.14 -18.62
C GLY A 219 3.04 11.74 -17.13
N LEU A 220 3.16 12.68 -16.20
CA LEU A 220 3.46 12.48 -14.78
C LEU A 220 2.24 12.23 -13.90
N LEU A 221 1.05 12.50 -14.41
CA LEU A 221 -0.18 12.15 -13.73
C LEU A 221 -0.68 10.75 -14.09
N ARG A 222 -0.03 10.07 -15.05
CA ARG A 222 -0.38 8.70 -15.42
C ARG A 222 0.27 7.74 -14.41
N PRO A 223 -0.53 6.98 -13.64
CA PRO A 223 0.00 5.98 -12.71
C PRO A 223 0.89 5.02 -13.47
N VAL A 224 2.01 4.59 -12.86
CA VAL A 224 2.94 3.62 -13.46
C VAL A 224 2.23 2.33 -13.89
N ARG A 225 1.10 1.97 -13.26
CA ARG A 225 0.25 0.84 -13.68
C ARG A 225 -0.33 0.99 -15.09
N GLU A 226 -0.55 2.21 -15.54
CA GLU A 226 -1.08 2.46 -16.88
C GLU A 226 0.03 2.39 -17.94
N TRP A 227 1.31 2.39 -17.56
CA TRP A 227 2.46 2.32 -18.46
C TRP A 227 2.55 0.94 -19.13
N ASP A 228 2.93 0.92 -20.40
CA ASP A 228 3.23 -0.34 -21.07
C ASP A 228 4.63 -0.85 -20.71
N GLU A 229 4.96 -2.06 -21.17
CA GLU A 229 6.27 -2.65 -20.87
C GLU A 229 7.43 -1.88 -21.51
N ASP A 230 7.22 -1.16 -22.61
CA ASP A 230 8.27 -0.40 -23.28
C ASP A 230 8.64 0.83 -22.45
N GLU A 231 7.62 1.54 -21.93
CA GLU A 231 7.77 2.65 -21.01
C GLU A 231 8.46 2.21 -19.70
N LEU A 232 8.10 1.05 -19.15
CA LEU A 232 8.76 0.50 -17.97
C LEU A 232 10.23 0.16 -18.25
N ARG A 233 10.53 -0.51 -19.36
CA ARG A 233 11.91 -0.88 -19.74
C ARG A 233 12.79 0.34 -20.00
N ALA A 234 12.22 1.43 -20.53
CA ALA A 234 12.95 2.70 -20.73
C ALA A 234 13.52 3.27 -19.41
N THR A 235 12.93 2.94 -18.25
CA THR A 235 13.49 3.35 -16.94
C THR A 235 14.83 2.71 -16.60
N ALA A 236 15.19 1.62 -17.30
CA ALA A 236 16.42 0.87 -17.08
C ALA A 236 17.56 1.22 -18.05
N GLU A 237 17.45 2.33 -18.81
CA GLU A 237 18.50 2.80 -19.73
C GLU A 237 19.86 3.02 -19.02
N ALA A 238 19.83 3.50 -17.78
CA ALA A 238 21.03 3.71 -16.96
C ALA A 238 21.48 2.46 -16.19
N GLY A 239 20.91 1.29 -16.49
CA GLY A 239 21.17 0.00 -15.86
C GLY A 239 19.93 -0.64 -15.22
N PRO A 240 20.00 -1.94 -14.89
CA PRO A 240 18.85 -2.69 -14.37
C PRO A 240 18.27 -2.10 -13.08
N VAL A 241 16.94 -2.07 -13.00
CA VAL A 241 16.19 -1.67 -11.81
C VAL A 241 15.56 -2.90 -11.16
N VAL A 242 15.78 -3.08 -9.87
CA VAL A 242 15.28 -4.23 -9.11
C VAL A 242 14.32 -3.76 -8.03
N LEU A 243 13.05 -4.13 -8.18
CA LEU A 243 12.03 -3.97 -7.15
C LEU A 243 11.87 -5.29 -6.40
N VAL A 244 11.48 -5.25 -5.13
CA VAL A 244 11.27 -6.47 -4.33
C VAL A 244 9.94 -6.40 -3.59
N ASN A 245 9.05 -7.36 -3.82
CA ASN A 245 7.85 -7.57 -3.00
C ASN A 245 8.13 -8.59 -1.89
N VAL A 246 7.64 -8.30 -0.68
CA VAL A 246 7.60 -9.26 0.42
C VAL A 246 6.14 -9.50 0.78
N SER A 247 5.62 -10.69 0.49
CA SER A 247 4.19 -10.99 0.60
C SER A 247 3.95 -12.41 1.13
N PRO A 248 2.85 -12.64 1.88
CA PRO A 248 2.46 -13.97 2.31
C PRO A 248 2.12 -14.91 1.13
N TYR A 249 1.88 -14.37 -0.06
CA TYR A 249 1.58 -15.16 -1.26
C TYR A 249 2.83 -15.53 -2.06
N GLY A 250 4.01 -15.12 -1.62
CA GLY A 250 5.26 -15.26 -2.36
C GLY A 250 5.97 -13.91 -2.44
N SER A 251 7.29 -13.97 -2.39
CA SER A 251 8.15 -12.81 -2.50
C SER A 251 9.01 -12.97 -3.74
N ASP A 252 9.19 -11.89 -4.48
CA ASP A 252 9.86 -11.90 -5.77
C ASP A 252 10.73 -10.65 -5.91
N ALA A 253 11.80 -10.78 -6.70
CA ALA A 253 12.48 -9.64 -7.27
C ALA A 253 11.96 -9.42 -8.70
N LEU A 254 11.51 -8.21 -8.99
CA LEU A 254 11.13 -7.77 -10.34
C LEU A 254 12.32 -7.04 -10.93
N ILE A 255 12.96 -7.67 -11.92
CA ILE A 255 14.12 -7.15 -12.63
C ILE A 255 13.63 -6.49 -13.91
N VAL A 256 13.78 -5.17 -13.97
CA VAL A 256 13.49 -4.37 -15.17
C VAL A 256 14.82 -4.08 -15.86
N THR A 257 14.94 -4.49 -17.12
CA THR A 257 16.06 -4.18 -18.01
C THR A 257 15.56 -3.46 -19.25
N GLU A 258 16.44 -2.98 -20.12
CA GLU A 258 16.02 -2.43 -21.42
C GLU A 258 15.29 -3.44 -22.31
N HIS A 259 15.42 -4.75 -22.04
CA HIS A 259 14.94 -5.81 -22.92
C HIS A 259 13.80 -6.65 -22.33
N SER A 260 13.72 -6.76 -21.00
CA SER A 260 12.78 -7.65 -20.32
C SER A 260 12.36 -7.11 -18.95
N ILE A 261 11.21 -7.61 -18.50
CA ILE A 261 10.74 -7.49 -17.13
C ILE A 261 10.56 -8.90 -16.58
N ASP A 262 11.48 -9.33 -15.72
CA ASP A 262 11.52 -10.70 -15.22
C ASP A 262 11.21 -10.76 -13.73
N ALA A 263 10.45 -11.77 -13.32
CA ALA A 263 10.23 -12.07 -11.91
C ALA A 263 11.15 -13.22 -11.46
N VAL A 264 11.92 -12.98 -10.41
CA VAL A 264 12.79 -13.97 -9.77
C VAL A 264 12.19 -14.35 -8.41
N PRO A 265 11.71 -15.59 -8.22
CA PRO A 265 11.17 -16.04 -6.94
C PRO A 265 12.24 -16.03 -5.84
N LEU A 266 11.89 -15.48 -4.67
CA LEU A 266 12.75 -15.40 -3.49
C LEU A 266 12.15 -16.21 -2.34
N PRO A 267 12.24 -17.56 -2.36
CA PRO A 267 11.59 -18.42 -1.37
C PRO A 267 12.16 -18.28 0.06
N GLY A 268 13.38 -17.76 0.19
CA GLY A 268 13.99 -17.45 1.49
C GLY A 268 13.48 -16.15 2.13
N LEU A 269 12.56 -15.46 1.46
CA LEU A 269 12.04 -14.16 1.86
C LEU A 269 10.54 -14.26 2.16
N ASP A 270 10.17 -14.17 3.43
CA ASP A 270 8.77 -14.09 3.89
C ASP A 270 8.58 -12.92 4.86
N PRO A 271 7.34 -12.41 5.06
CA PRO A 271 7.11 -11.25 5.91
C PRO A 271 7.62 -11.41 7.35
N ARG A 272 7.48 -12.60 7.95
CA ARG A 272 7.82 -12.84 9.35
C ARG A 272 9.34 -12.90 9.55
N THR A 273 10.03 -13.65 8.71
CA THR A 273 11.50 -13.76 8.76
C THR A 273 12.14 -12.41 8.44
N THR A 274 11.62 -11.71 7.44
CA THR A 274 12.09 -10.36 7.07
C THR A 274 11.91 -9.37 8.23
N ALA A 275 10.76 -9.37 8.89
CA ALA A 275 10.52 -8.49 10.04
C ALA A 275 11.48 -8.78 11.21
N THR A 276 11.81 -10.06 11.44
CA THR A 276 12.75 -10.47 12.49
C THR A 276 14.16 -9.95 12.20
N HIS A 277 14.66 -10.15 10.97
CA HIS A 277 15.97 -9.61 10.56
C HIS A 277 16.00 -8.09 10.58
N ARG A 278 14.93 -7.42 10.11
CA ARG A 278 14.80 -5.97 10.21
C ARG A 278 14.93 -5.48 11.64
N GLN A 279 14.17 -6.07 12.57
CA GLN A 279 14.19 -5.66 13.97
C GLN A 279 15.58 -5.89 14.58
N ALA A 280 16.18 -7.08 14.37
CA ALA A 280 17.50 -7.39 14.87
C ALA A 280 18.56 -6.39 14.36
N PHE A 281 18.51 -6.03 13.07
CA PHE A 281 19.40 -5.05 12.47
C PHE A 281 19.22 -3.65 13.08
N GLN A 282 17.97 -3.20 13.24
CA GLN A 282 17.67 -1.89 13.85
C GLN A 282 18.13 -1.82 15.31
N ASP A 283 17.84 -2.85 16.10
CA ASP A 283 18.28 -2.96 17.50
C ASP A 283 19.81 -2.96 17.60
N ALA A 284 20.49 -3.64 16.68
CA ALA A 284 21.95 -3.67 16.63
C ALA A 284 22.55 -2.30 16.31
N LEU A 285 22.00 -1.56 15.34
CA LEU A 285 22.45 -0.21 14.99
C LEU A 285 22.27 0.76 16.17
N ILE A 286 21.10 0.74 16.82
CA ILE A 286 20.84 1.57 18.02
C ILE A 286 21.87 1.25 19.10
N ARG A 287 22.15 -0.03 19.33
CA ARG A 287 23.12 -0.46 20.34
C ARG A 287 24.54 -0.02 20.03
N ILE A 288 24.97 -0.09 18.77
CA ILE A 288 26.30 0.40 18.35
C ILE A 288 26.41 1.92 18.55
N GLY A 289 25.34 2.67 18.28
CA GLY A 289 25.32 4.13 18.44
C GLY A 289 25.14 4.63 19.89
N THR A 290 24.80 3.75 20.84
CA THR A 290 24.51 4.15 22.23
C THR A 290 25.79 4.37 23.03
N PRO A 291 26.02 5.56 23.62
CA PRO A 291 27.16 5.82 24.49
C PRO A 291 27.19 4.89 25.71
N GLY A 292 28.38 4.45 26.11
CA GLY A 292 28.55 3.56 27.28
C GLY A 292 28.29 2.07 26.99
N THR A 293 28.03 1.69 25.73
CA THR A 293 27.89 0.29 25.32
C THR A 293 29.17 -0.50 25.60
N SER A 294 29.05 -1.62 26.33
CA SER A 294 30.20 -2.48 26.64
C SER A 294 30.76 -3.17 25.39
N ARG A 295 32.04 -3.54 25.43
CA ARG A 295 32.70 -4.26 24.33
C ARG A 295 31.95 -5.54 23.92
N LYS A 296 31.44 -6.31 24.90
CA LYS A 296 30.66 -7.53 24.63
C LYS A 296 29.34 -7.24 23.91
N GLN A 297 28.65 -6.17 24.31
CA GLN A 297 27.40 -5.75 23.66
C GLN A 297 27.65 -5.23 22.25
N SER A 298 28.72 -4.45 22.04
CA SER A 298 29.12 -3.97 20.72
C SER A 298 29.47 -5.13 19.78
N GLN A 299 30.23 -6.12 20.26
CA GLN A 299 30.56 -7.33 19.49
C GLN A 299 29.30 -8.13 19.10
N ARG A 300 28.34 -8.28 20.02
CA ARG A 300 27.08 -8.97 19.70
C ARG A 300 26.27 -8.21 18.64
N ALA A 301 26.16 -6.89 18.77
CA ALA A 301 25.45 -6.07 17.79
C ALA A 301 26.12 -6.13 16.40
N GLN A 302 27.46 -6.09 16.34
CA GLN A 302 28.20 -6.28 15.08
C GLN A 302 27.94 -7.65 14.46
N GLN A 303 27.82 -8.69 15.28
CA GLN A 303 27.47 -10.04 14.82
C GLN A 303 26.05 -10.08 14.24
N ASP A 304 25.07 -9.50 14.93
CA ASP A 304 23.67 -9.44 14.46
C ASP A 304 23.56 -8.68 13.11
N VAL A 305 24.37 -7.62 12.91
CA VAL A 305 24.52 -6.93 11.61
C VAL A 305 25.05 -7.88 10.54
N ARG A 306 26.16 -8.58 10.79
CA ARG A 306 26.78 -9.50 9.82
C ARG A 306 25.84 -10.66 9.45
N GLU A 307 25.15 -11.23 10.44
CA GLU A 307 24.15 -12.28 10.23
C GLU A 307 23.01 -11.79 9.34
N THR A 308 22.57 -10.55 9.52
CA THR A 308 21.54 -9.95 8.65
C THR A 308 22.05 -9.72 7.23
N LEU A 309 23.29 -9.22 7.04
CA LEU A 309 23.88 -9.03 5.71
C LEU A 309 24.08 -10.35 4.96
N ALA A 310 24.52 -11.39 5.67
CA ALA A 310 24.65 -12.73 5.11
C ALA A 310 23.30 -13.32 4.70
N TRP A 311 22.26 -13.14 5.51
CA TRP A 311 20.91 -13.55 5.15
C TRP A 311 20.39 -12.79 3.91
N LEU A 312 20.56 -11.46 3.85
CA LEU A 312 20.15 -10.67 2.68
C LEU A 312 20.84 -11.15 1.40
N TRP A 313 22.12 -11.54 1.49
CA TRP A 313 22.84 -12.09 0.35
C TRP A 313 22.19 -13.39 -0.14
N GLN A 314 21.95 -14.33 0.77
CA GLN A 314 21.39 -15.65 0.43
C GLN A 314 19.93 -15.56 -0.04
N ALA A 315 19.13 -14.68 0.57
CA ALA A 315 17.70 -14.61 0.33
C ALA A 315 17.32 -13.65 -0.81
N VAL A 316 18.15 -12.67 -1.14
CA VAL A 316 17.80 -11.59 -2.08
C VAL A 316 18.94 -11.30 -3.06
N THR A 317 20.06 -10.76 -2.58
CA THR A 317 21.07 -10.14 -3.46
C THR A 317 21.75 -11.17 -4.37
N GLY A 318 22.17 -12.31 -3.83
CA GLY A 318 22.78 -13.39 -4.62
C GLY A 318 21.84 -13.91 -5.72
N PRO A 319 20.62 -14.40 -5.38
CA PRO A 319 19.65 -14.87 -6.37
C PRO A 319 19.31 -13.85 -7.47
N VAL A 320 19.29 -12.55 -7.14
CA VAL A 320 19.06 -11.48 -8.11
C VAL A 320 20.28 -11.29 -9.01
N LEU A 321 21.48 -11.18 -8.45
CA LEU A 321 22.71 -11.01 -9.22
C LEU A 321 22.97 -12.18 -10.16
N ASP A 322 22.62 -13.41 -9.77
CA ASP A 322 22.71 -14.61 -10.62
C ASP A 322 21.81 -14.55 -11.87
N ARG A 323 20.78 -13.70 -11.85
CA ARG A 323 19.81 -13.54 -12.94
C ARG A 323 20.02 -12.25 -13.73
N LEU A 324 20.77 -11.30 -13.20
CA LEU A 324 21.03 -10.04 -13.88
C LEU A 324 22.02 -10.25 -15.04
N PRO A 325 21.82 -9.53 -16.16
CA PRO A 325 22.87 -9.42 -17.16
C PRO A 325 24.11 -8.76 -16.54
N ALA A 326 25.28 -8.96 -17.14
CA ALA A 326 26.49 -8.26 -16.74
C ALA A 326 26.25 -6.75 -16.81
N ALA A 327 26.28 -6.08 -15.65
CA ALA A 327 26.01 -4.66 -15.50
C ALA A 327 26.96 -4.06 -14.47
N ASP A 328 27.47 -2.85 -14.75
CA ASP A 328 28.37 -2.12 -13.85
C ASP A 328 27.61 -1.48 -12.68
N ARG A 329 26.28 -1.34 -12.79
CA ARG A 329 25.41 -0.73 -11.79
C ARG A 329 24.05 -1.42 -11.76
N VAL A 330 23.49 -1.53 -10.57
CA VAL A 330 22.12 -2.00 -10.31
C VAL A 330 21.41 -0.98 -9.42
N TRP A 331 20.17 -0.66 -9.75
CA TRP A 331 19.33 0.23 -8.96
C TRP A 331 18.38 -0.58 -8.07
N TRP A 332 18.58 -0.52 -6.77
CA TRP A 332 17.72 -1.20 -5.80
C TRP A 332 16.56 -0.29 -5.40
N SER A 333 15.33 -0.77 -5.60
CA SER A 333 14.11 -0.14 -5.08
C SER A 333 13.40 -1.08 -4.10
N PRO A 334 13.99 -1.40 -2.94
CA PRO A 334 13.36 -2.23 -1.92
C PRO A 334 12.26 -1.46 -1.17
N GLY A 335 11.08 -2.06 -1.04
CA GLY A 335 9.92 -1.45 -0.40
C GLY A 335 9.59 -2.07 0.95
N GLY A 336 8.75 -1.39 1.73
CA GLY A 336 8.15 -1.95 2.93
C GLY A 336 9.17 -2.48 3.95
N LEU A 337 9.09 -3.78 4.25
CA LEU A 337 9.94 -4.43 5.25
C LEU A 337 11.44 -4.39 4.91
N LEU A 338 11.79 -4.36 3.62
CA LEU A 338 13.17 -4.30 3.16
C LEU A 338 13.73 -2.87 3.06
N GLY A 339 12.89 -1.84 3.11
CA GLY A 339 13.31 -0.44 2.94
C GLY A 339 14.51 -0.01 3.79
N PRO A 340 14.59 -0.32 5.11
CA PRO A 340 15.74 0.07 5.94
C PRO A 340 16.92 -0.90 5.88
N LEU A 341 16.83 -1.99 5.09
CA LEU A 341 17.85 -3.03 5.05
C LEU A 341 18.83 -2.79 3.90
N PRO A 342 20.15 -2.86 4.14
CA PRO A 342 21.14 -2.45 3.16
C PRO A 342 21.45 -3.56 2.14
N LEU A 343 20.58 -3.77 1.15
CA LEU A 343 20.78 -4.77 0.09
C LEU A 343 22.12 -4.60 -0.66
N HIS A 344 22.58 -3.36 -0.81
CA HIS A 344 23.85 -3.01 -1.44
C HIS A 344 25.09 -3.44 -0.63
N ALA A 345 24.93 -3.69 0.67
CA ALA A 345 26.01 -4.14 1.57
C ALA A 345 25.89 -5.63 1.91
N ALA A 346 24.90 -6.33 1.35
CA ALA A 346 24.76 -7.76 1.51
C ALA A 346 25.99 -8.47 0.92
N ALA A 347 26.53 -9.43 1.66
CA ALA A 347 27.71 -10.19 1.27
C ALA A 347 27.61 -11.62 1.83
N PRO A 348 28.29 -12.61 1.23
CA PRO A 348 28.41 -13.95 1.80
C PRO A 348 28.94 -13.90 3.24
N ALA A 349 28.55 -14.88 4.07
CA ALA A 349 29.03 -14.98 5.45
C ALA A 349 30.57 -15.11 5.55
N ASP A 350 31.21 -15.61 4.50
CA ASP A 350 32.63 -15.94 4.45
C ASP A 350 33.51 -14.84 3.81
N GLY A 351 32.90 -13.74 3.34
CA GLY A 351 33.59 -12.64 2.65
C GLY A 351 33.36 -12.65 1.15
#